data_AF-A0A3M1LFH5-F1
#
_entry.id   AF-A0A3M1LFH5-F1
#
_cell.length_a   1.000
_cell.length_b   1.000
_cell.length_c   1.000
_cell.angle_alpha   90.00
_cell.angle_beta   90.00
_cell.angle_gamma   90.00
#
_symmetry.space_group_name_H-M   'P 1'
#
loop_
_entity.id
_entity.type
_entity.pdbx_description
1 polymer ?
#
loop_
_entity_poly.entity_id
_entity_poly.type
_entity_poly.pdbx_seq_one_letter_code
_entity_poly.pdbx_strand_id
1 'polypeptide(L)'
;MNLEAITPRLAIPARALVLEIGSGHRPHPRADVLTDKYLEDIERGGRLVTDRPFVQADAERLPFKAQVFDYAICRHVLEHLEDPGAFFREVSRVARAGYIEAPTAIWERLHPSRPYHRWYVLEVDGELLLMPKPPADARSPLGRLFEALNRHSPEYRLFIRRYADLFYVRHRWQGRVRYRVDPPDADARAWFLEPWDAERIARFVPPRSPLRQALDLLVGALGSVIGGGLRRIPRPAFPRRRRPVDLAALMQCPHCAHQTIVVEEGHARCPACGWRTVVVLPS
;
A
#
# COMPACT_ATOMS: atom_id res chain seq x y z
N MET A 1 14.26 -6.82 -5.30
CA MET A 1 14.57 -5.40 -5.01
C MET A 1 14.03 -5.07 -3.62
N ASN A 2 14.80 -4.42 -2.74
CA ASN A 2 14.34 -4.13 -1.39
C ASN A 2 13.46 -2.86 -1.42
N LEU A 3 12.13 -3.03 -1.52
CA LEU A 3 11.12 -1.95 -1.53
C LEU A 3 11.19 -1.08 -0.26
N GLU A 4 11.83 -1.56 0.81
CA GLU A 4 11.89 -0.89 2.10
C GLU A 4 12.82 0.35 2.15
N ALA A 5 13.61 0.61 1.11
CA ALA A 5 14.40 1.84 1.01
C ALA A 5 13.57 3.04 0.49
N ILE A 6 12.32 2.79 0.07
CA ILE A 6 11.40 3.78 -0.51
C ILE A 6 10.23 4.10 0.43
N THR A 7 9.98 3.24 1.42
CA THR A 7 8.85 3.43 2.36
C THR A 7 9.03 4.75 3.11
N PRO A 8 8.10 5.72 2.95
CA PRO A 8 8.18 6.97 3.67
C PRO A 8 8.14 6.69 5.18
N ARG A 9 8.85 7.50 5.98
CA ARG A 9 8.62 7.49 7.42
C ARG A 9 7.17 7.87 7.67
N LEU A 10 6.35 6.88 8.01
CA LEU A 10 4.97 7.09 8.41
C LEU A 10 4.97 7.69 9.81
N ALA A 11 4.42 8.89 9.95
CA ALA A 11 4.28 9.57 11.23
C ALA A 11 3.12 8.95 12.03
N ILE A 12 3.27 7.68 12.42
CA ILE A 12 2.26 6.94 13.16
C ILE A 12 2.46 7.21 14.65
N PRO A 13 1.42 7.65 15.39
CA PRO A 13 1.53 7.89 16.83
C PRO A 13 2.04 6.64 17.57
N ALA A 14 2.93 6.80 18.55
CA ALA A 14 3.57 5.68 19.25
C ALA A 14 2.57 4.74 19.96
N ARG A 15 1.39 5.24 20.34
CA ARG A 15 0.35 4.49 21.05
C ARG A 15 -0.85 4.06 20.18
N ALA A 16 -0.84 4.39 18.89
CA ALA A 16 -1.90 4.00 17.96
C ALA A 16 -2.07 2.47 17.89
N LEU A 17 -3.29 1.97 17.78
CA LEU A 17 -3.52 0.59 17.35
C LEU A 17 -3.52 0.54 15.82
N VAL A 18 -2.61 -0.26 15.24
CA VAL A 18 -2.34 -0.23 13.80
C VAL A 18 -2.71 -1.53 13.12
N LEU A 19 -3.58 -1.46 12.10
CA LEU A 19 -3.87 -2.54 11.18
C LEU A 19 -2.95 -2.46 9.95
N GLU A 20 -2.43 -3.58 9.49
CA GLU A 20 -1.84 -3.69 8.16
C GLU A 20 -2.62 -4.68 7.30
N ILE A 21 -3.10 -4.18 6.16
CA ILE A 21 -3.89 -4.90 5.16
C ILE A 21 -2.96 -5.32 4.02
N GLY A 22 -3.00 -6.60 3.67
CA GLY A 22 -2.04 -7.22 2.74
C GLY A 22 -0.64 -7.32 3.34
N SER A 23 -0.54 -7.76 4.60
CA SER A 23 0.73 -7.77 5.35
C SER A 23 1.84 -8.62 4.70
N GLY A 24 1.45 -9.69 3.99
CA GLY A 24 2.35 -10.55 3.25
C GLY A 24 3.59 -11.00 4.03
N HIS A 25 4.74 -10.96 3.35
CA HIS A 25 6.00 -11.53 3.85
C HIS A 25 6.91 -10.53 4.57
N ARG A 26 6.52 -9.24 4.59
CA ARG A 26 7.28 -8.15 5.23
C ARG A 26 6.33 -7.11 5.82
N PRO A 27 5.56 -7.48 6.85
CA PRO A 27 4.70 -6.53 7.53
C PRO A 27 5.52 -5.36 8.06
N HIS A 28 4.96 -4.17 7.94
CA HIS A 28 5.50 -2.97 8.53
C HIS A 28 5.72 -3.18 10.03
N PRO A 29 6.90 -2.82 10.58
CA PRO A 29 7.21 -3.05 11.99
C PRO A 29 6.20 -2.42 12.95
N ARG A 30 5.57 -1.31 12.54
CA ARG A 30 4.58 -0.58 13.34
C ARG A 30 3.20 -1.23 13.40
N ALA A 31 2.86 -2.17 12.51
CA ALA A 31 1.53 -2.80 12.49
C ALA A 31 1.33 -3.71 13.70
N ASP A 32 0.25 -3.54 14.46
CA ASP A 32 -0.09 -4.33 15.65
C ASP A 32 -0.92 -5.57 15.30
N VAL A 33 -1.83 -5.43 14.32
CA VAL A 33 -2.65 -6.51 13.77
C VAL A 33 -2.38 -6.63 12.28
N LEU A 34 -2.27 -7.87 11.80
CA LEU A 34 -2.00 -8.19 10.40
C LEU A 34 -3.23 -8.80 9.73
N THR A 35 -3.40 -8.53 8.45
CA THR A 35 -4.44 -9.13 7.63
C THR A 35 -3.93 -9.39 6.22
N ASP A 36 -4.27 -10.55 5.68
CA ASP A 36 -4.02 -10.93 4.29
C ASP A 36 -5.15 -11.86 3.82
N LYS A 37 -5.53 -11.79 2.55
CA LYS A 37 -6.58 -12.65 1.97
C LYS A 37 -6.07 -14.07 1.79
N TYR A 38 -4.79 -14.22 1.45
CA TYR A 38 -4.21 -15.48 1.05
C TYR A 38 -3.19 -15.98 2.07
N LEU A 39 -3.40 -17.21 2.56
CA LEU A 39 -2.43 -17.87 3.43
C LEU A 39 -1.23 -18.36 2.61
N GLU A 40 -1.48 -18.83 1.40
CA GLU A 40 -0.50 -19.31 0.44
C GLU A 40 0.07 -18.19 -0.42
N ASP A 41 1.28 -18.38 -0.94
CA ASP A 41 1.93 -17.41 -1.81
C ASP A 41 1.37 -17.49 -3.23
N ILE A 42 0.54 -16.50 -3.60
CA ILE A 42 -0.02 -16.40 -4.96
C ILE A 42 0.81 -15.40 -5.80
N GLU A 43 1.05 -14.20 -5.25
CA GLU A 43 1.74 -13.10 -5.95
C GLU A 43 2.76 -12.38 -5.04
N ARG A 44 3.07 -12.96 -3.87
CA ARG A 44 3.96 -12.37 -2.87
C ARG A 44 5.41 -12.77 -3.17
N GLY A 45 6.35 -12.07 -2.55
CA GLY A 45 7.78 -12.31 -2.73
C GLY A 45 8.39 -13.26 -1.70
N GLY A 46 7.57 -14.00 -0.94
CA GLY A 46 8.01 -14.81 0.19
C GLY A 46 6.88 -15.28 1.10
N ARG A 47 7.25 -16.02 2.16
CA ARG A 47 6.31 -16.62 3.12
C ARG A 47 5.57 -15.56 3.95
N LEU A 48 4.26 -15.76 4.14
CA LEU A 48 3.43 -14.96 5.04
C LEU A 48 4.04 -14.89 6.45
N VAL A 49 4.02 -13.71 7.05
CA VAL A 49 4.45 -13.47 8.43
C VAL A 49 3.22 -13.30 9.33
N THR A 50 3.15 -14.10 10.38
CA THR A 50 2.09 -14.09 11.40
C THR A 50 2.68 -14.01 12.81
N ASP A 51 3.71 -13.20 13.00
CA ASP A 51 4.49 -13.03 14.25
C ASP A 51 3.77 -12.18 15.33
N ARG A 52 2.52 -11.81 15.07
CA ARG A 52 1.62 -11.00 15.89
C ARG A 52 0.18 -11.34 15.46
N PRO A 53 -0.87 -10.82 16.12
CA PRO A 53 -2.25 -11.17 15.80
C PRO A 53 -2.54 -11.01 14.32
N PHE A 54 -2.95 -12.11 13.69
CA PHE A 54 -3.24 -12.18 12.27
C PHE A 54 -4.67 -12.65 12.04
N VAL A 55 -5.34 -12.07 11.05
CA VAL A 55 -6.67 -12.47 10.60
C VAL A 55 -6.64 -12.66 9.09
N GLN A 56 -7.09 -13.81 8.60
CA GLN A 56 -7.33 -13.97 7.17
C GLN A 56 -8.60 -13.18 6.79
N ALA A 57 -8.50 -12.24 5.85
CA ALA A 57 -9.67 -11.50 5.40
C ALA A 57 -9.49 -10.86 4.02
N ASP A 58 -10.61 -10.64 3.35
CA ASP A 58 -10.68 -9.80 2.16
C ASP A 58 -10.64 -8.32 2.57
N ALA A 59 -9.78 -7.54 1.89
CA ALA A 59 -9.67 -6.10 2.12
C ALA A 59 -10.97 -5.35 1.80
N GLU A 60 -11.82 -5.92 0.94
CA GLU A 60 -13.13 -5.37 0.58
C GLU A 60 -14.22 -5.67 1.60
N ARG A 61 -13.96 -6.53 2.60
CA ARG A 61 -14.90 -6.92 3.68
C ARG A 61 -14.14 -7.32 4.96
N LEU A 62 -13.69 -6.32 5.72
CA LEU A 62 -12.81 -6.52 6.88
C LEU A 62 -13.61 -6.94 8.13
N PRO A 63 -13.21 -8.01 8.85
CA PRO A 63 -13.95 -8.54 10.00
C PRO A 63 -13.64 -7.78 11.30
N PHE A 64 -13.60 -6.44 11.23
CA PHE A 64 -13.28 -5.57 12.36
C PHE A 64 -14.39 -4.57 12.62
N LYS A 65 -14.53 -4.13 13.87
CA LYS A 65 -15.47 -3.08 14.27
C LYS A 65 -15.10 -1.75 13.62
N ALA A 66 -16.09 -0.87 13.48
CA ALA A 66 -15.87 0.47 12.96
C ALA A 66 -14.94 1.28 13.87
N GLN A 67 -13.99 2.01 13.27
CA GLN A 67 -13.03 2.92 13.89
C GLN A 67 -12.27 2.33 15.09
N VAL A 68 -12.07 1.01 15.09
CA VAL A 68 -11.35 0.31 16.15
C VAL A 68 -9.84 0.51 16.04
N PHE A 69 -9.34 0.74 14.82
CA PHE A 69 -7.93 1.06 14.59
C PHE A 69 -7.71 2.57 14.53
N ASP A 70 -6.60 3.02 15.11
CA ASP A 70 -6.15 4.41 14.99
C ASP A 70 -5.51 4.67 13.63
N TYR A 71 -4.89 3.64 13.03
CA TYR A 71 -4.19 3.77 11.75
C TYR A 71 -4.26 2.48 10.93
N ALA A 72 -4.46 2.60 9.62
CA ALA A 72 -4.32 1.50 8.67
C ALA A 72 -3.12 1.70 7.74
N ILE A 73 -2.38 0.62 7.46
CA ILE A 73 -1.33 0.57 6.44
C ILE A 73 -1.80 -0.41 5.36
N CYS A 74 -1.77 0.01 4.10
CA CYS A 74 -2.07 -0.84 2.96
C CYS A 74 -1.04 -0.58 1.87
N ARG A 75 -0.33 -1.62 1.41
CA ARG A 75 0.75 -1.47 0.42
C ARG A 75 0.65 -2.58 -0.60
N HIS A 76 0.62 -2.21 -1.87
CA HIS A 76 0.60 -3.15 -2.99
C HIS A 76 -0.58 -4.14 -2.93
N VAL A 77 -1.76 -3.62 -2.60
CA VAL A 77 -3.04 -4.38 -2.56
C VAL A 77 -4.04 -3.74 -3.50
N LEU A 78 -4.13 -2.41 -3.51
CA LEU A 78 -5.13 -1.64 -4.24
C LEU A 78 -5.19 -2.02 -5.73
N GLU A 79 -4.03 -2.25 -6.35
CA GLU A 79 -3.90 -2.59 -7.76
C GLU A 79 -4.45 -3.98 -8.11
N HIS A 80 -4.71 -4.84 -7.12
CA HIS A 80 -5.23 -6.20 -7.30
C HIS A 80 -6.74 -6.33 -7.03
N LEU A 81 -7.36 -5.31 -6.43
CA LEU A 81 -8.74 -5.38 -5.94
C LEU A 81 -9.76 -5.52 -7.07
N GLU A 82 -10.88 -6.17 -6.75
CA GLU A 82 -12.00 -6.32 -7.68
C GLU A 82 -12.92 -5.10 -7.60
N ASP A 83 -13.24 -4.65 -6.38
CA ASP A 83 -13.97 -3.42 -6.09
C ASP A 83 -13.13 -2.51 -5.16
N PRO A 84 -12.29 -1.62 -5.71
CA PRO A 84 -11.57 -0.63 -4.92
C PRO A 84 -12.50 0.27 -4.09
N GLY A 85 -13.72 0.53 -4.55
CA GLY A 85 -14.71 1.31 -3.83
C GLY A 85 -15.13 0.62 -2.52
N ALA A 86 -15.34 -0.70 -2.55
CA ALA A 86 -15.60 -1.49 -1.34
C ALA A 86 -14.44 -1.42 -0.36
N PHE A 87 -13.21 -1.58 -0.85
CA PHE A 87 -12.01 -1.41 -0.03
C PHE A 87 -11.92 -0.02 0.62
N PHE A 88 -12.13 1.06 -0.13
CA PHE A 88 -12.04 2.41 0.44
C PHE A 88 -13.12 2.67 1.50
N ARG A 89 -14.32 2.11 1.31
CA ARG A 89 -15.38 2.15 2.33
C ARG A 89 -14.97 1.36 3.57
N GLU A 90 -14.44 0.15 3.41
CA GLU A 90 -14.03 -0.71 4.52
C GLU A 90 -12.84 -0.17 5.30
N VAL A 91 -11.78 0.27 4.62
CA VAL A 91 -10.59 0.80 5.29
C VAL A 91 -10.92 2.07 6.08
N SER A 92 -11.77 2.95 5.52
CA SER A 92 -12.29 4.14 6.22
C SER A 92 -13.26 3.77 7.34
N ARG A 93 -13.97 2.64 7.23
CA ARG A 93 -14.88 2.15 8.27
C ARG A 93 -14.10 1.67 9.48
N VAL A 94 -13.05 0.86 9.31
CA VAL A 94 -12.35 0.20 10.42
C VAL A 94 -11.26 1.07 11.06
N ALA A 95 -10.71 2.05 10.34
CA ALA A 95 -9.59 2.87 10.81
C ALA A 95 -9.90 4.38 10.77
N ARG A 96 -9.30 5.14 11.68
CA ARG A 96 -9.48 6.60 11.79
C ARG A 96 -8.61 7.40 10.81
N ALA A 97 -7.48 6.83 10.41
CA ALA A 97 -6.52 7.40 9.47
C ALA A 97 -5.72 6.27 8.81
N GLY A 98 -4.93 6.59 7.79
CA GLY A 98 -4.07 5.56 7.21
C GLY A 98 -3.15 6.01 6.09
N TYR A 99 -2.45 5.01 5.56
CA TYR A 99 -1.53 5.12 4.43
C TYR A 99 -1.85 4.04 3.40
N ILE A 100 -1.95 4.44 2.14
CA ILE A 100 -2.18 3.57 0.99
C ILE A 100 -1.04 3.78 0.00
N GLU A 101 -0.35 2.70 -0.37
CA GLU A 101 0.71 2.69 -1.36
C GLU A 101 0.37 1.73 -2.50
N ALA A 102 0.46 2.21 -3.73
CA ALA A 102 0.19 1.45 -4.94
C ALA A 102 1.06 1.98 -6.10
N PRO A 103 1.38 1.18 -7.12
CA PRO A 103 2.01 1.68 -8.33
C PRO A 103 1.12 2.75 -9.00
N THR A 104 1.73 3.82 -9.49
CA THR A 104 1.00 4.82 -10.27
C THR A 104 0.69 4.32 -11.68
N ALA A 105 -0.22 5.02 -12.35
CA ALA A 105 -0.47 4.87 -13.77
C ALA A 105 0.81 5.06 -14.64
N ILE A 106 1.78 5.85 -14.17
CA ILE A 106 3.09 6.04 -14.82
C ILE A 106 3.94 4.78 -14.67
N TRP A 107 4.03 4.23 -13.46
CA TRP A 107 4.76 2.99 -13.22
C TRP A 107 4.22 1.85 -14.08
N GLU A 108 2.89 1.66 -14.09
CA GLU A 108 2.27 0.56 -14.83
C GLU A 108 2.51 0.66 -16.35
N ARG A 109 2.53 1.87 -16.93
CA ARG A 109 2.83 2.07 -18.36
C ARG A 109 4.29 1.81 -18.71
N LEU A 110 5.21 2.17 -17.81
CA LEU A 110 6.64 1.96 -18.00
C LEU A 110 7.06 0.50 -17.70
N HIS A 111 6.39 -0.17 -16.76
CA HIS A 111 6.71 -1.53 -16.28
C HIS A 111 5.51 -2.47 -16.36
N PRO A 112 5.07 -2.87 -17.57
CA PRO A 112 3.82 -3.59 -17.81
C PRO A 112 3.86 -5.09 -17.43
N SER A 113 4.97 -5.63 -16.91
CA SER A 113 5.13 -7.05 -16.51
C SER A 113 4.15 -7.57 -15.46
N ARG A 114 3.25 -6.73 -14.95
CA ARG A 114 2.20 -7.09 -13.99
C ARG A 114 0.82 -7.06 -14.66
N PRO A 115 0.53 -7.99 -15.59
CA PRO A 115 -0.74 -8.00 -16.32
C PRO A 115 -1.96 -8.24 -15.42
N TYR A 116 -1.73 -8.80 -14.22
CA TYR A 116 -2.75 -9.08 -13.22
C TYR A 116 -3.13 -7.87 -12.35
N HIS A 117 -2.37 -6.77 -12.40
CA HIS A 117 -2.83 -5.50 -11.83
C HIS A 117 -4.03 -5.01 -12.66
N ARG A 118 -5.11 -4.61 -12.00
CA ARG A 118 -6.39 -4.28 -12.63
C ARG A 118 -6.58 -2.77 -12.83
N TRP A 119 -5.82 -1.95 -12.12
CA TRP A 119 -6.08 -0.52 -12.00
C TRP A 119 -4.88 0.34 -12.35
N TYR A 120 -5.13 1.43 -13.07
CA TYR A 120 -4.30 2.62 -13.02
C TYR A 120 -4.73 3.50 -11.87
N VAL A 121 -3.75 3.94 -11.08
CA VAL A 121 -3.97 4.77 -9.90
C VAL A 121 -3.17 6.06 -10.03
N LEU A 122 -3.80 7.19 -9.75
CA LEU A 122 -3.15 8.49 -9.58
C LEU A 122 -3.68 9.15 -8.31
N GLU A 123 -2.86 10.01 -7.70
CA GLU A 123 -3.31 10.93 -6.66
C GLU A 123 -3.26 12.35 -7.23
N VAL A 124 -4.40 13.03 -7.26
CA VAL A 124 -4.54 14.40 -7.76
C VAL A 124 -5.23 15.22 -6.68
N ASP A 125 -4.58 16.29 -6.22
CA ASP A 125 -5.11 17.21 -5.18
C ASP A 125 -5.60 16.49 -3.91
N GLY A 126 -4.94 15.37 -3.57
CA GLY A 126 -5.24 14.51 -2.43
C GLY A 126 -6.51 13.66 -2.57
N GLU A 127 -6.97 13.43 -3.80
CA GLU A 127 -8.02 12.48 -4.18
C GLU A 127 -7.39 11.34 -5.01
N LEU A 128 -7.75 10.09 -4.70
CA LEU A 128 -7.32 8.92 -5.46
C LEU A 128 -8.22 8.73 -6.68
N LEU A 129 -7.63 8.79 -7.87
CA LEU A 129 -8.31 8.48 -9.12
C LEU A 129 -7.92 7.09 -9.57
N LEU A 130 -8.91 6.26 -9.91
CA LEU A 130 -8.71 4.91 -10.41
C LEU A 130 -9.41 4.73 -11.75
N MET A 131 -8.68 4.19 -12.72
CA MET A 131 -9.23 3.78 -14.02
C MET A 131 -8.87 2.32 -14.28
N PRO A 132 -9.78 1.50 -14.83
CA PRO A 132 -9.44 0.15 -15.26
C PRO A 132 -8.23 0.17 -16.18
N LYS A 133 -7.24 -0.67 -15.92
CA LYS A 133 -6.05 -0.76 -16.77
C LYS A 133 -6.44 -1.41 -18.11
N PRO A 134 -6.22 -0.74 -19.25
CA PRO A 134 -6.48 -1.34 -20.56
C PRO A 134 -5.64 -2.61 -20.77
N PRO A 135 -6.23 -3.72 -21.25
CA PRO A 135 -5.48 -4.95 -21.51
C PRO A 135 -4.31 -4.78 -22.50
N ALA A 136 -4.43 -3.83 -23.42
CA ALA A 136 -3.38 -3.51 -24.41
C ALA A 136 -2.09 -3.01 -23.75
N ASP A 137 -2.18 -2.31 -22.61
CA ASP A 137 -1.03 -1.68 -21.97
C ASP A 137 -0.12 -2.70 -21.27
N ALA A 138 -0.62 -3.92 -20.99
CA ALA A 138 0.19 -5.06 -20.57
C ALA A 138 1.21 -5.50 -21.65
N ARG A 139 1.14 -4.93 -22.87
CA ARG A 139 1.99 -5.28 -24.02
C ARG A 139 2.82 -4.10 -24.54
N SER A 140 3.08 -3.08 -23.71
CA SER A 140 3.87 -1.91 -24.12
C SER A 140 5.23 -2.30 -24.76
N PRO A 141 5.56 -1.82 -25.98
CA PRO A 141 6.82 -2.13 -26.66
C PRO A 141 8.07 -1.73 -25.87
N LEU A 142 7.97 -0.72 -25.01
CA LEU A 142 9.07 -0.21 -24.19
C LEU A 142 9.16 -0.89 -22.82
N GLY A 143 8.18 -1.71 -22.42
CA GLY A 143 8.11 -2.28 -21.08
C GLY A 143 9.36 -3.08 -20.69
N ARG A 144 9.81 -3.97 -21.60
CA ARG A 144 11.02 -4.79 -21.36
C ARG A 144 12.29 -3.95 -21.20
N LEU A 145 12.36 -2.79 -21.87
CA LEU A 145 13.50 -1.87 -21.75
C LEU A 145 13.56 -1.27 -20.33
N PHE A 146 12.44 -0.73 -19.84
CA PHE A 146 12.41 -0.12 -18.50
C PHE A 146 12.54 -1.16 -17.38
N GLU A 147 12.08 -2.39 -17.59
CA GLU A 147 12.35 -3.50 -16.68
C GLU A 147 13.83 -3.87 -16.64
N ALA A 148 14.50 -3.90 -17.79
CA ALA A 148 15.93 -4.11 -17.86
C ALA A 148 16.69 -2.97 -17.16
N LEU A 149 16.29 -1.71 -17.34
CA LEU A 149 16.83 -0.57 -16.59
C LEU A 149 16.63 -0.76 -15.08
N ASN A 150 15.43 -1.13 -14.63
CA ASN A 150 15.16 -1.37 -13.22
C ASN A 150 16.02 -2.49 -12.63
N ARG A 151 16.24 -3.56 -13.39
CA ARG A 151 17.05 -4.71 -12.97
C ARG A 151 18.54 -4.40 -12.98
N HIS A 152 19.03 -3.70 -14.00
CA HIS A 152 20.46 -3.63 -14.30
C HIS A 152 21.11 -2.25 -14.05
N SER A 153 20.33 -1.16 -13.94
CA SER A 153 20.87 0.20 -13.71
C SER A 153 20.63 0.69 -12.27
N PRO A 154 21.69 0.86 -11.46
CA PRO A 154 21.61 1.54 -10.16
C PRO A 154 21.11 2.98 -10.26
N GLU A 155 21.47 3.71 -11.31
CA GLU A 155 21.11 5.11 -11.54
C GLU A 155 19.61 5.26 -11.76
N TYR A 156 19.02 4.36 -12.55
CA TYR A 156 17.59 4.33 -12.76
C TYR A 156 16.81 3.97 -11.47
N ARG A 157 17.33 3.05 -10.65
CA ARG A 157 16.74 2.78 -9.32
C ARG A 157 16.87 3.97 -8.37
N LEU A 158 17.96 4.73 -8.45
CA LEU A 158 18.13 5.97 -7.67
C LEU A 158 17.15 7.04 -8.16
N PHE A 159 16.93 7.15 -9.46
CA PHE A 159 15.92 8.03 -10.05
C PHE A 159 14.52 7.68 -9.54
N ILE A 160 14.11 6.41 -9.59
CA ILE A 160 12.83 5.95 -9.02
C ILE A 160 12.72 6.33 -7.54
N ARG A 161 13.77 6.09 -6.75
CA ARG A 161 13.79 6.46 -5.31
C ARG A 161 13.64 7.95 -5.08
N ARG A 162 14.32 8.77 -5.89
CA ARG A 162 14.30 10.23 -5.78
C ARG A 162 12.93 10.80 -6.13
N TYR A 163 12.28 10.23 -7.14
CA TYR A 163 10.98 10.65 -7.65
C TYR A 163 9.90 9.63 -7.27
N ALA A 164 9.93 9.12 -6.04
CA ALA A 164 9.05 8.04 -5.61
C ALA A 164 7.56 8.35 -5.81
N ASP A 165 7.12 9.61 -5.63
CA ASP A 165 5.73 10.04 -5.86
C ASP A 165 5.29 9.95 -7.34
N LEU A 166 6.24 9.93 -8.28
CA LEU A 166 5.95 9.71 -9.69
C LEU A 166 5.56 8.26 -9.96
N PHE A 167 6.16 7.32 -9.22
CA PHE A 167 6.07 5.88 -9.48
C PHE A 167 5.15 5.15 -8.52
N TYR A 168 4.95 5.71 -7.34
CA TYR A 168 4.10 5.14 -6.30
C TYR A 168 3.18 6.22 -5.76
N VAL A 169 1.88 5.92 -5.73
CA VAL A 169 0.94 6.63 -4.89
C VAL A 169 1.36 6.41 -3.45
N ARG A 170 1.41 7.48 -2.66
CA ARG A 170 1.80 7.45 -1.24
C ARG A 170 0.78 8.21 -0.40
N HIS A 171 -0.48 7.81 -0.58
CA HIS A 171 -1.65 8.55 -0.12
C HIS A 171 -1.85 8.41 1.38
N ARG A 172 -1.94 9.56 2.06
CA ARG A 172 -2.24 9.66 3.49
C ARG A 172 -3.63 10.22 3.65
N TRP A 173 -4.41 9.63 4.56
CA TRP A 173 -5.79 10.03 4.76
C TRP A 173 -6.16 10.05 6.24
N GLN A 174 -7.18 10.85 6.57
CA GLN A 174 -7.81 10.94 7.88
C GLN A 174 -9.33 11.03 7.72
N GLY A 175 -10.07 10.32 8.55
CA GLY A 175 -11.52 10.23 8.47
C GLY A 175 -11.97 9.31 7.34
N ARG A 176 -12.00 9.82 6.11
CA ARG A 176 -12.40 9.04 4.92
C ARG A 176 -11.41 9.24 3.79
N VAL A 177 -11.16 8.18 3.04
CA VAL A 177 -10.42 8.27 1.78
C VAL A 177 -11.27 9.01 0.76
N ARG A 178 -10.69 10.02 0.08
CA ARG A 178 -11.31 10.67 -1.08
C ARG A 178 -10.88 9.93 -2.33
N TYR A 179 -11.84 9.45 -3.11
CA TYR A 179 -11.55 8.65 -4.29
C TYR A 179 -12.64 8.74 -5.35
N ARG A 180 -12.25 8.43 -6.60
CA ARG A 180 -13.15 8.10 -7.70
C ARG A 180 -12.67 6.82 -8.40
N VAL A 181 -13.58 5.87 -8.58
CA VAL A 181 -13.32 4.62 -9.31
C VAL A 181 -14.08 4.66 -10.62
N ASP A 182 -13.37 4.45 -11.72
CA ASP A 182 -13.86 4.55 -13.10
C ASP A 182 -14.76 5.78 -13.31
N PRO A 183 -14.25 7.01 -13.05
CA PRO A 183 -15.07 8.21 -13.11
C PRO A 183 -15.64 8.40 -14.53
N PRO A 184 -16.93 8.75 -14.66
CA PRO A 184 -17.52 9.08 -15.96
C PRO A 184 -17.14 10.49 -16.43
N ASP A 185 -16.62 11.35 -15.53
CA ASP A 185 -16.28 12.73 -15.86
C ASP A 185 -15.01 12.82 -16.72
N ALA A 186 -15.09 13.63 -17.78
CA ALA A 186 -14.03 13.75 -18.77
C ALA A 186 -12.71 14.28 -18.17
N ASP A 187 -12.80 15.17 -17.17
CA ASP A 187 -11.63 15.77 -16.53
C ASP A 187 -10.80 14.73 -15.77
N ALA A 188 -11.44 13.88 -14.97
CA ALA A 188 -10.77 12.80 -14.26
C ALA A 188 -10.19 11.75 -15.21
N ARG A 189 -10.91 11.41 -16.29
CA ARG A 189 -10.40 10.47 -17.32
C ARG A 189 -9.22 11.04 -18.12
N ALA A 190 -9.21 12.35 -18.34
CA ALA A 190 -8.14 13.02 -19.09
C ALA A 190 -6.77 12.88 -18.41
N TRP A 191 -6.72 12.69 -17.08
CA TRP A 191 -5.47 12.34 -16.38
C TRP A 191 -4.84 11.04 -16.84
N PHE A 192 -5.61 10.11 -17.39
CA PHE A 192 -5.12 8.81 -17.84
C PHE A 192 -5.02 8.69 -19.36
N LEU A 193 -5.88 9.39 -20.10
CA LEU A 193 -6.06 9.16 -21.53
C LEU A 193 -5.41 10.24 -22.40
N GLU A 194 -5.30 11.46 -21.89
CA GLU A 194 -4.81 12.60 -22.67
C GLU A 194 -3.35 12.92 -22.35
N PRO A 195 -2.60 13.50 -23.32
CA PRO A 195 -1.30 14.09 -23.04
C PRO A 195 -1.37 15.12 -21.92
N TRP A 196 -0.36 15.11 -21.04
CA TRP A 196 -0.31 16.06 -19.93
C TRP A 196 0.31 17.39 -20.38
N ASP A 197 -0.40 18.47 -20.13
CA ASP A 197 0.13 19.82 -20.26
C ASP A 197 1.14 20.14 -19.14
N ALA A 198 1.75 21.34 -19.22
CA ALA A 198 2.73 21.79 -18.24
C ALA A 198 2.17 21.87 -16.81
N GLU A 199 0.89 22.16 -16.64
CA GLU A 199 0.25 22.30 -15.33
C GLU A 199 0.04 20.93 -14.67
N ARG A 200 -0.36 19.93 -15.46
CA ARG A 200 -0.48 18.52 -15.03
C ARG A 200 0.88 17.94 -14.69
N ILE A 201 1.89 18.20 -15.53
CA ILE A 201 3.27 17.78 -15.27
C ILE A 201 3.80 18.39 -13.98
N ALA A 202 3.55 19.68 -13.74
CA ALA A 202 4.05 20.40 -12.57
C ALA A 202 3.53 19.85 -11.23
N ARG A 203 2.36 19.19 -11.20
CA ARG A 203 1.84 18.51 -10.00
C ARG A 203 2.68 17.31 -9.57
N PHE A 204 3.32 16.62 -10.51
CA PHE A 204 4.19 15.48 -10.22
C PHE A 204 5.67 15.87 -10.19
N VAL A 205 6.05 16.84 -11.01
CA VAL A 205 7.43 17.33 -11.15
C VAL A 205 7.43 18.86 -11.08
N PRO A 206 7.31 19.46 -9.88
CA PRO A 206 7.30 20.90 -9.75
C PRO A 206 8.66 21.49 -10.17
N PRO A 207 8.66 22.67 -10.82
CA PRO A 207 9.90 23.32 -11.24
C PRO A 207 10.79 23.61 -10.03
N ARG A 208 12.10 23.43 -10.20
CA ARG A 208 13.11 23.63 -9.15
C ARG A 208 14.11 24.70 -9.57
N SER A 209 14.51 25.56 -8.62
CA SER A 209 15.59 26.52 -8.86
C SER A 209 16.93 25.79 -9.15
N PRO A 210 17.84 26.38 -9.93
CA PRO A 210 19.15 25.77 -10.22
C PRO A 210 19.93 25.39 -8.95
N LEU A 211 19.88 26.23 -7.91
CA LEU A 211 20.49 25.95 -6.61
C LEU A 211 19.90 24.68 -5.96
N ARG A 212 18.58 24.50 -6.01
CA ARG A 212 17.93 23.31 -5.47
C ARG A 212 18.32 22.06 -6.24
N GLN A 213 18.40 22.16 -7.57
CA GLN A 213 18.85 21.05 -8.42
C GLN A 213 20.30 20.65 -8.11
N ALA A 214 21.21 21.61 -7.95
CA ALA A 214 22.60 21.35 -7.57
C ALA A 214 22.70 20.67 -6.19
N LEU A 215 21.97 21.16 -5.19
CA LEU A 215 21.91 20.55 -3.86
C LEU A 215 21.36 19.11 -3.91
N ASP A 216 20.30 18.89 -4.68
CA ASP A 216 19.68 17.57 -4.83
C ASP A 216 20.66 16.55 -5.44
N LEU A 217 21.46 16.97 -6.42
CA LEU A 217 22.51 16.14 -7.04
C LEU A 217 23.62 15.80 -6.05
N LEU A 218 24.09 16.76 -5.25
CA LEU A 218 25.10 16.53 -4.21
C LEU A 218 24.62 15.54 -3.15
N VAL A 219 23.38 15.70 -2.67
CA VAL A 219 22.76 14.75 -1.72
C VAL A 219 22.62 13.37 -2.34
N GLY A 220 22.22 13.30 -3.62
CA GLY A 220 22.13 12.04 -4.37
C GLY A 220 23.47 11.30 -4.50
N ALA A 221 24.54 12.04 -4.82
CA ALA A 221 25.90 11.50 -4.95
C ALA A 221 26.46 11.02 -3.60
N LEU A 222 26.24 11.77 -2.51
CA LEU A 222 26.61 11.34 -1.16
C LEU A 222 25.83 10.08 -0.73
N GLY A 223 24.52 10.05 -1.03
CA GLY A 223 23.65 8.91 -0.72
C GLY A 223 24.01 7.62 -1.47
N SER A 224 24.49 7.72 -2.72
CA SER A 224 24.92 6.56 -3.51
C SER A 224 26.25 5.97 -3.02
N VAL A 225 27.20 6.81 -2.59
CA VAL A 225 28.48 6.39 -1.99
C VAL A 225 28.26 5.69 -0.64
N ILE A 226 27.40 6.25 0.21
CA ILE A 226 27.07 5.68 1.53
C ILE A 226 26.24 4.38 1.38
N GLY A 227 25.32 4.36 0.41
CA GLY A 227 24.45 3.21 0.14
C GLY A 227 25.15 1.99 -0.49
N GLY A 228 26.31 2.19 -1.13
CA GLY A 228 27.14 1.11 -1.68
C GLY A 228 28.05 0.43 -0.65
N GLY A 229 28.42 1.11 0.44
CA GLY A 229 29.38 0.63 1.44
C GLY A 229 28.79 0.14 2.76
N LEU A 230 27.61 0.60 3.17
CA LEU A 230 27.00 0.14 4.43
C LEU A 230 26.16 -1.12 4.24
N ARG A 231 26.82 -2.27 4.50
CA ARG A 231 26.17 -3.47 5.01
C ARG A 231 25.13 -3.07 6.06
N ARG A 232 23.88 -3.52 5.85
CA ARG A 232 22.76 -3.61 6.83
C ARG A 232 23.02 -2.78 8.11
N ILE A 233 22.80 -1.46 8.06
CA ILE A 233 22.59 -0.71 9.31
C ILE A 233 21.39 -1.39 9.96
N PRO A 234 21.54 -2.03 11.15
CA PRO A 234 20.41 -2.61 11.84
C PRO A 234 19.44 -1.47 12.06
N ARG A 235 18.25 -1.56 11.47
CA ARG A 235 17.20 -0.61 11.78
C ARG A 235 17.02 -0.60 13.29
N PRO A 236 16.82 0.57 13.92
CA PRO A 236 16.46 0.59 15.33
C PRO A 236 15.26 -0.34 15.47
N ALA A 237 15.45 -1.42 16.22
CA ALA A 237 14.38 -2.33 16.54
C ALA A 237 13.29 -1.46 17.14
N PHE A 238 12.12 -1.36 16.47
CA PHE A 238 10.95 -0.79 17.12
C PHE A 238 10.85 -1.50 18.47
N PRO A 239 10.82 -0.77 19.60
CA PRO A 239 10.90 -1.39 20.91
C PRO A 239 9.85 -2.49 21.01
N ARG A 240 10.34 -3.71 21.21
CA ARG A 240 9.63 -5.00 21.01
C ARG A 240 8.43 -5.24 21.92
N ARG A 241 8.01 -4.28 22.74
CA ARG A 241 6.82 -4.43 23.59
C ARG A 241 5.60 -3.87 22.86
N ARG A 242 5.08 -4.69 21.94
CA ARG A 242 3.70 -4.55 21.46
C ARG A 242 2.78 -4.71 22.67
N ARG A 243 1.73 -3.89 22.73
CA ARG A 243 0.69 -4.10 23.74
C ARG A 243 -0.02 -5.42 23.44
N PRO A 244 -0.42 -6.21 24.44
CA PRO A 244 -1.34 -7.32 24.21
C PRO A 244 -2.59 -6.81 23.48
N VAL A 245 -3.00 -7.54 22.44
CA VAL A 245 -4.18 -7.22 21.65
C VAL A 245 -5.20 -8.32 21.88
N ASP A 246 -6.37 -7.95 22.39
CA ASP A 246 -7.54 -8.83 22.43
C ASP A 246 -8.23 -8.78 21.06
N LEU A 247 -7.96 -9.80 20.24
CA LEU A 247 -8.49 -9.85 18.88
C LEU A 247 -10.02 -9.96 18.85
N ALA A 248 -10.63 -10.70 19.79
CA ALA A 248 -12.08 -10.85 19.87
C ALA A 248 -12.77 -9.51 20.12
N ALA A 249 -12.17 -8.65 20.96
CA ALA A 249 -12.67 -7.30 21.21
C ALA A 249 -12.65 -6.41 19.96
N LEU A 250 -11.73 -6.63 19.02
CA LEU A 250 -11.62 -5.85 17.78
C LEU A 250 -12.56 -6.31 16.66
N MET A 251 -12.94 -7.59 16.67
CA MET A 251 -13.60 -8.22 15.53
C MET A 251 -15.11 -7.96 15.46
N GLN A 252 -15.64 -7.96 14.25
CA GLN A 252 -17.07 -7.91 13.93
C GLN A 252 -17.33 -8.86 12.75
N CYS A 253 -18.49 -9.52 12.72
CA CYS A 253 -18.83 -10.39 11.59
C CYS A 253 -19.00 -9.55 10.30
N PRO A 254 -18.25 -9.84 9.22
CA PRO A 254 -18.37 -9.09 7.97
C PRO A 254 -19.66 -9.41 7.18
N HIS A 255 -20.41 -10.46 7.57
CA HIS A 255 -21.64 -10.88 6.88
C HIS A 255 -22.92 -10.34 7.51
N CYS A 256 -23.04 -10.44 8.84
CA CYS A 256 -24.26 -10.05 9.57
C CYS A 256 -24.04 -8.93 10.59
N ALA A 257 -22.86 -8.31 10.60
CA ALA A 257 -22.48 -7.23 11.50
C ALA A 257 -22.53 -7.58 13.01
N HIS A 258 -22.68 -8.86 13.36
CA HIS A 258 -22.69 -9.32 14.75
C HIS A 258 -21.38 -8.95 15.48
N GLN A 259 -21.52 -8.37 16.67
CA GLN A 259 -20.42 -7.71 17.40
C GLN A 259 -19.57 -8.66 18.25
N THR A 260 -20.06 -9.89 18.47
CA THR A 260 -19.41 -10.88 19.32
C THR A 260 -18.83 -11.98 18.43
N ILE A 261 -17.51 -12.02 18.32
CA ILE A 261 -16.79 -13.06 17.60
C ILE A 261 -16.10 -13.96 18.61
N VAL A 262 -16.32 -15.27 18.47
CA VAL A 262 -15.61 -16.27 19.28
C VAL A 262 -14.28 -16.52 18.59
N VAL A 263 -13.18 -16.21 19.27
CA VAL A 263 -11.81 -16.41 18.80
C VAL A 263 -11.21 -17.57 19.58
N GLU A 264 -10.82 -18.62 18.86
CA GLU A 264 -10.16 -19.82 19.37
C GLU A 264 -8.79 -19.97 18.68
N GLU A 265 -7.96 -20.90 19.14
CA GLU A 265 -6.68 -21.15 18.49
C GLU A 265 -6.90 -21.57 17.03
N GLY A 266 -6.24 -20.86 16.10
CA GLY A 266 -6.30 -21.11 14.66
C GLY A 266 -7.55 -20.59 13.93
N HIS A 267 -8.63 -20.21 14.61
CA HIS A 267 -9.83 -19.72 13.92
C HIS A 267 -10.73 -18.79 14.75
N ALA A 268 -11.52 -17.97 14.05
CA ALA A 268 -12.59 -17.17 14.62
C ALA A 268 -13.93 -17.54 13.99
N ARG A 269 -15.03 -17.46 14.76
CA ARG A 269 -16.39 -17.74 14.29
C ARG A 269 -17.42 -16.73 14.77
N CYS A 270 -18.38 -16.43 13.91
CA CYS A 270 -19.60 -15.70 14.27
C CYS A 270 -20.67 -16.69 14.78
N PRO A 271 -21.14 -16.57 16.02
CA PRO A 271 -22.18 -17.46 16.55
C PRO A 271 -23.56 -17.23 15.90
N ALA A 272 -23.81 -16.04 15.32
CA ALA A 272 -25.10 -15.69 14.75
C ALA A 272 -25.35 -16.23 13.33
N CYS A 273 -24.32 -16.27 12.48
CA CYS A 273 -24.47 -16.68 11.07
C CYS A 273 -23.49 -17.77 10.63
N GLY A 274 -22.65 -18.27 11.54
CA GLY A 274 -21.70 -19.34 11.24
C GLY A 274 -20.50 -18.94 10.37
N TRP A 275 -20.30 -17.65 10.07
CA TRP A 275 -19.09 -17.18 9.37
C TRP A 275 -17.83 -17.60 10.15
N ARG A 276 -16.79 -18.01 9.42
CA ARG A 276 -15.51 -18.45 10.00
C ARG A 276 -14.34 -17.84 9.23
N THR A 277 -13.23 -17.61 9.92
CA THR A 277 -11.95 -17.27 9.30
C THR A 277 -10.77 -17.83 10.09
N VAL A 278 -9.61 -17.92 9.45
CA VAL A 278 -8.34 -18.29 10.10
C VAL A 278 -7.79 -17.09 10.87
N VAL A 279 -7.32 -17.35 12.10
CA VAL A 279 -6.61 -16.37 12.91
C VAL A 279 -5.36 -17.00 13.50
N VAL A 280 -4.33 -16.19 13.73
CA VAL A 280 -3.14 -16.60 14.48
C VAL A 280 -2.99 -15.65 15.66
N LEU A 281 -3.00 -16.22 16.86
CA LEU A 281 -2.68 -15.50 18.08
C LEU A 281 -1.20 -15.71 18.37
N PRO A 282 -0.43 -14.64 18.66
CA PRO A 282 0.96 -14.81 19.07
C PRO A 282 1.01 -15.58 20.40
N SER A 283 1.99 -16.48 20.51
CA SER A 283 2.32 -17.17 21.75
C SER A 283 2.98 -16.27 22.79
#